data_AF-A0A4U2ZYL8-F1
#
_entry.id   AF-A0A4U2ZYL8-F1
#
_cell.length_a   1.000
_cell.length_b   1.000
_cell.length_c   1.000
_cell.angle_alpha   90.00
_cell.angle_beta   90.00
_cell.angle_gamma   90.00
#
_symmetry.space_group_name_H-M   'P 1'
#
loop_
_entity.id
_entity.type
_entity.pdbx_description
1 polymer ?
#
loop_
_entity_poly.entity_id
_entity_poly.type
_entity_poly.pdbx_seq_one_letter_code
_entity_poly.pdbx_strand_id
1 'polypeptide(L)'
;KMDEATRIQDKVAGLSEEQVDKHYLHYVEDNHSLDYYMYAYPCRTAYVGDAIQHVLDVNKFVNDGWGPWHEAGHMRQQSPWQFYEMGEVQNNIYSLSVEKAFNQPSNLEKSGTYTKAFQYLEQTNKNYDEISDAFVKLVMLWQLQLAYGEDFYPKLHQLYRDMPSNEHPQTDETKKQLFMIIASKVSKQNLIPFFEKWGLRPNNDTIQKVAALGYPILTAEIWKGTDSDPIKPDTPNLNNILEGNQFAWSLKGYSDRE
;
A
#
# COMPACT_ATOMS: atom_id res chain seq x y z
N LYS A 1 -0.44 8.78 22.22
CA LYS A 1 -1.22 8.10 21.15
C LYS A 1 -0.79 8.55 19.76
N MET A 2 -0.58 9.85 19.52
CA MET A 2 -0.02 10.36 18.25
C MET A 2 1.32 9.71 17.89
N ASP A 3 2.30 9.72 18.79
CA ASP A 3 3.60 9.04 18.55
C ASP A 3 3.46 7.54 18.30
N GLU A 4 2.47 6.89 18.92
CA GLU A 4 2.20 5.46 18.70
C GLU A 4 1.69 5.24 17.28
N ALA A 5 0.76 6.07 16.80
CA ALA A 5 0.31 6.06 15.41
C ALA A 5 1.47 6.34 14.45
N THR A 6 2.32 7.33 14.74
CA THR A 6 3.53 7.61 13.96
C THR A 6 4.42 6.37 13.84
N ARG A 7 4.74 5.69 14.94
CA ARG A 7 5.54 4.46 14.94
C ARG A 7 4.89 3.32 14.16
N ILE A 8 3.57 3.17 14.23
CA ILE A 8 2.84 2.17 13.43
C ILE A 8 3.01 2.47 11.94
N GLN A 9 2.86 3.72 11.53
CA GLN A 9 3.00 4.11 10.13
C GLN A 9 4.46 4.02 9.64
N ASP A 10 5.43 4.36 10.49
CA ASP A 10 6.86 4.19 10.18
C ASP A 10 7.22 2.71 10.00
N LYS A 11 6.62 1.84 10.83
CA LYS A 11 6.76 0.39 10.66
C LYS A 11 6.23 -0.06 9.30
N VAL A 12 5.05 0.38 8.87
CA VAL A 12 4.50 0.07 7.53
C VAL A 12 5.44 0.54 6.43
N ALA A 13 6.06 1.71 6.59
CA ALA A 13 7.08 2.22 5.68
C ALA A 13 8.40 1.45 5.76
N GLY A 14 8.56 0.46 6.65
CA GLY A 14 9.79 -0.32 6.83
C GLY A 14 10.95 0.48 7.44
N LEU A 15 10.63 1.44 8.31
CA LEU A 15 11.58 2.24 9.06
C LEU A 15 11.53 1.84 10.55
N SER A 16 12.70 1.54 11.13
CA SER A 16 12.85 1.35 12.58
C SER A 16 13.15 2.69 13.28
N GLU A 17 13.01 2.75 14.61
CA GLU A 17 13.33 3.96 15.39
C GLU A 17 14.78 4.46 15.18
N GLU A 18 15.71 3.55 14.87
CA GLU A 18 17.10 3.92 14.56
C GLU A 18 17.28 4.47 13.14
N GLN A 19 16.33 4.21 12.23
CA GLN A 19 16.39 4.54 10.81
C GLN A 19 15.46 5.69 10.40
N VAL A 20 14.43 5.99 11.19
CA VAL A 20 13.54 7.12 10.93
C VAL A 20 14.31 8.43 10.97
N ASP A 21 13.86 9.38 10.16
CA ASP A 21 14.32 10.75 10.27
C ASP A 21 14.04 11.28 11.69
N LYS A 22 14.96 12.08 12.23
CA LYS A 22 14.79 12.76 13.52
C LYS A 22 13.75 13.88 13.44
N HIS A 23 13.29 14.25 12.25
CA HIS A 23 12.20 15.20 12.06
C HIS A 23 10.85 14.58 12.44
N TYR A 24 10.19 15.18 13.43
CA TYR A 24 8.87 14.77 13.88
C TYR A 24 7.77 15.18 12.90
N LEU A 25 6.67 14.43 12.91
CA LEU A 25 5.43 14.85 12.26
C LEU A 25 4.86 16.08 12.99
N HIS A 26 4.66 17.17 12.26
CA HIS A 26 4.17 18.43 12.81
C HIS A 26 2.67 18.59 12.52
N TYR A 27 1.86 18.69 13.58
CA TYR A 27 0.43 18.95 13.52
C TYR A 27 0.17 20.45 13.71
N VAL A 28 -0.57 21.08 12.79
CA VAL A 28 -0.80 22.53 12.80
C VAL A 28 -2.30 22.84 12.72
N GLU A 29 -2.79 23.67 13.63
CA GLU A 29 -4.11 24.30 13.46
C GLU A 29 -4.01 25.41 12.40
N ASP A 30 -4.88 25.37 11.39
CA ASP A 30 -4.91 26.36 10.32
C ASP A 30 -6.26 27.10 10.28
N ASN A 31 -6.25 28.38 10.65
CA ASN A 31 -7.45 29.21 10.67
C ASN A 31 -7.59 30.13 9.44
N HIS A 32 -6.79 29.90 8.38
CA HIS A 32 -6.75 30.77 7.20
C HIS A 32 -7.16 30.06 5.90
N SER A 33 -6.97 28.74 5.81
CA SER A 33 -7.28 27.95 4.60
C SER A 33 -8.68 27.34 4.62
N LEU A 34 -9.71 28.18 4.71
CA LEU A 34 -11.11 27.78 4.98
C LEU A 34 -11.76 26.84 3.93
N ASP A 35 -11.18 26.71 2.73
CA ASP A 35 -11.67 25.79 1.69
C ASP A 35 -11.21 24.33 1.90
N TYR A 36 -10.28 24.09 2.82
CA TYR A 36 -9.79 22.77 3.18
C TYR A 36 -10.43 22.28 4.49
N TYR A 37 -10.44 20.97 4.69
CA TYR A 37 -10.82 20.36 5.97
C TYR A 37 -9.59 19.93 6.78
N MET A 38 -8.80 19.02 6.21
CA MET A 38 -7.49 18.60 6.68
C MET A 38 -6.59 18.48 5.45
N TYR A 39 -5.28 18.70 5.61
CA TYR A 39 -4.35 18.54 4.50
C TYR A 39 -2.93 18.24 4.95
N ALA A 40 -2.18 17.66 4.02
CA ALA A 40 -0.78 17.31 4.13
C ALA A 40 0.07 18.20 3.20
N TYR A 41 1.16 18.77 3.72
CA TYR A 41 2.10 19.58 2.94
C TYR A 41 3.53 19.28 3.39
N PRO A 42 4.58 19.56 2.59
CA PRO A 42 5.95 19.45 3.07
C PRO A 42 6.12 20.04 4.48
N CYS A 43 6.68 19.23 5.37
CA CYS A 43 6.98 19.52 6.78
C CYS A 43 5.80 19.55 7.76
N ARG A 44 4.53 19.43 7.35
CA ARG A 44 3.38 19.50 8.29
C ARG A 44 2.11 18.82 7.79
N THR A 45 1.28 18.39 8.73
CA THR A 45 -0.15 18.19 8.52
C THR A 45 -0.90 19.37 9.15
N ALA A 46 -2.00 19.77 8.55
CA ALA A 46 -2.79 20.92 8.97
C ALA A 46 -4.28 20.60 9.05
N TYR A 47 -4.94 21.22 10.01
CA TYR A 47 -6.32 20.93 10.39
C TYR A 47 -7.08 22.25 10.51
N VAL A 48 -8.12 22.42 9.68
CA VAL A 48 -8.82 23.71 9.55
C VAL A 48 -9.90 23.86 10.61
N GLY A 49 -9.83 24.96 11.37
CA GLY A 49 -10.75 25.25 12.47
C GLY A 49 -10.87 24.08 13.45
N ASP A 50 -12.10 23.64 13.73
CA ASP A 50 -12.38 22.59 14.70
C ASP A 50 -11.82 21.21 14.31
N ALA A 51 -11.34 21.00 13.08
CA ALA A 51 -10.74 19.73 12.66
C ALA A 51 -9.55 19.30 13.55
N ILE A 52 -8.83 20.27 14.15
CA ILE A 52 -7.71 20.00 15.06
C ILE A 52 -8.14 19.19 16.31
N GLN A 53 -9.43 19.18 16.65
CA GLN A 53 -9.97 18.39 17.75
C GLN A 53 -9.70 16.88 17.59
N HIS A 54 -9.62 16.38 16.34
CA HIS A 54 -9.30 14.97 16.07
C HIS A 54 -7.84 14.64 16.41
N VAL A 55 -6.98 15.65 16.58
CA VAL A 55 -5.59 15.51 17.05
C VAL A 55 -5.51 15.70 18.57
N LEU A 56 -6.16 16.75 19.10
CA LEU A 56 -6.00 17.18 20.49
C LEU A 56 -6.80 16.35 21.50
N ASP A 57 -7.99 15.88 21.12
CA ASP A 57 -8.79 14.98 21.95
C ASP A 57 -8.35 13.54 21.72
N VAL A 58 -7.70 12.94 22.73
CA VAL A 58 -7.17 11.56 22.64
C VAL A 58 -8.28 10.54 22.36
N ASN A 59 -9.50 10.74 22.88
CA ASN A 59 -10.60 9.82 22.61
C ASN A 59 -11.04 9.91 21.15
N LYS A 60 -11.09 11.12 20.58
CA LYS A 60 -11.35 11.30 19.14
C LYS A 60 -10.20 10.77 18.30
N PHE A 61 -8.96 11.07 18.66
CA PHE A 61 -7.79 10.56 17.96
C PHE A 61 -7.76 9.04 17.90
N VAL A 62 -8.25 8.33 18.93
CA VAL A 62 -8.26 6.85 18.96
C VAL A 62 -9.48 6.26 18.25
N ASN A 63 -10.67 6.82 18.44
CA ASN A 63 -11.93 6.21 17.98
C ASN A 63 -12.50 6.82 16.68
N ASP A 64 -12.01 8.00 16.30
CA ASP A 64 -12.46 8.80 15.15
C ASP A 64 -11.26 9.59 14.55
N GLY A 65 -10.11 8.92 14.48
CA GLY A 65 -8.82 9.52 14.14
C GLY A 65 -8.44 9.40 12.67
N TRP A 66 -9.35 8.94 11.80
CA TRP A 66 -9.04 8.64 10.39
C TRP A 66 -8.35 9.81 9.69
N GLY A 67 -8.89 11.02 9.83
CA GLY A 67 -8.34 12.23 9.21
C GLY A 67 -6.87 12.47 9.56
N PRO A 68 -6.51 12.64 10.85
CA PRO A 68 -5.10 12.77 11.24
C PRO A 68 -4.20 11.62 10.79
N TRP A 69 -4.67 10.37 10.80
CA TRP A 69 -3.88 9.23 10.32
C TRP A 69 -3.67 9.28 8.81
N HIS A 70 -4.69 9.70 8.06
CA HIS A 70 -4.68 9.84 6.61
C HIS A 70 -3.69 10.92 6.15
N GLU A 71 -3.71 12.11 6.77
CA GLU A 71 -2.74 13.17 6.49
C GLU A 71 -1.31 12.74 6.81
N ALA A 72 -1.12 12.02 7.92
CA ALA A 72 0.18 11.46 8.27
C ALA A 72 0.63 10.38 7.27
N GLY A 73 -0.31 9.63 6.69
CA GLY A 73 -0.05 8.65 5.63
C GLY A 73 0.47 9.29 4.35
N HIS A 74 -0.03 10.47 3.97
CA HIS A 74 0.47 11.21 2.80
C HIS A 74 1.96 11.52 2.90
N MET A 75 2.46 11.83 4.10
CA MET A 75 3.89 12.11 4.35
C MET A 75 4.81 10.89 4.09
N ARG A 76 4.24 9.69 3.91
CA ARG A 76 4.98 8.42 3.76
C ARG A 76 4.79 7.77 2.40
N GLN A 77 4.02 8.36 1.50
CA GLN A 77 3.81 7.80 0.17
C GLN A 77 5.10 7.78 -0.65
N GLN A 78 5.28 6.71 -1.43
CA GLN A 78 6.43 6.56 -2.31
C GLN A 78 5.99 6.70 -3.76
N SER A 79 6.44 7.78 -4.40
CA SER A 79 6.16 8.06 -5.80
C SER A 79 6.48 6.90 -6.78
N PRO A 80 7.56 6.10 -6.59
CA PRO A 80 7.90 5.00 -7.50
C PRO A 80 6.85 3.89 -7.69
N TRP A 81 5.85 3.76 -6.81
CA TRP A 81 4.71 2.86 -7.04
C TRP A 81 3.35 3.54 -6.97
N GLN A 82 3.34 4.87 -6.94
CA GLN A 82 2.15 5.71 -7.05
C GLN A 82 1.81 5.92 -8.53
N PHE A 83 1.14 4.92 -9.11
CA PHE A 83 0.57 5.00 -10.47
C PHE A 83 -0.78 5.74 -10.48
N TYR A 84 -1.50 5.67 -11.60
CA TYR A 84 -2.70 6.46 -11.88
C TYR A 84 -3.72 6.48 -10.72
N GLU A 85 -4.04 7.69 -10.24
CA GLU A 85 -5.05 7.94 -9.20
C GLU A 85 -4.81 7.16 -7.89
N MET A 86 -3.53 7.01 -7.48
CA MET A 86 -3.14 6.31 -6.24
C MET A 86 -2.85 7.26 -5.05
N GLY A 87 -2.95 8.58 -5.26
CA GLY A 87 -2.70 9.60 -4.23
C GLY A 87 -3.56 9.43 -2.98
N GLU A 88 -4.86 9.27 -3.17
CA GLU A 88 -5.84 9.05 -2.09
C GLU A 88 -6.05 7.56 -1.75
N VAL A 89 -5.18 6.69 -2.26
CA VAL A 89 -5.28 5.24 -2.07
C VAL A 89 -4.16 4.75 -1.17
N GLN A 90 -2.90 4.98 -1.52
CA GLN A 90 -1.77 4.37 -0.81
C GLN A 90 -1.61 4.88 0.62
N ASN A 91 -1.86 6.16 0.85
CA ASN A 91 -1.82 6.77 2.18
C ASN A 91 -2.75 6.04 3.16
N ASN A 92 -3.86 5.48 2.68
CA ASN A 92 -4.82 4.78 3.53
C ASN A 92 -4.36 3.39 4.00
N ILE A 93 -3.30 2.80 3.45
CA ILE A 93 -2.67 1.60 4.05
C ILE A 93 -2.16 1.93 5.47
N TYR A 94 -1.61 3.13 5.64
CA TYR A 94 -1.12 3.63 6.92
C TYR A 94 -2.28 3.87 7.88
N SER A 95 -3.38 4.47 7.41
CA SER A 95 -4.60 4.68 8.20
C SER A 95 -5.21 3.37 8.68
N LEU A 96 -5.38 2.38 7.80
CA LEU A 96 -5.89 1.05 8.16
C LEU A 96 -4.99 0.33 9.16
N SER A 97 -3.66 0.50 9.05
CA SER A 97 -2.72 -0.09 10.00
C SER A 97 -2.84 0.52 11.40
N VAL A 98 -3.07 1.84 11.50
CA VAL A 98 -3.34 2.50 12.79
C VAL A 98 -4.70 2.08 13.35
N GLU A 99 -5.74 2.06 12.52
CA GLU A 99 -7.08 1.61 12.89
C GLU A 99 -7.05 0.20 13.50
N LYS A 100 -6.39 -0.74 12.80
CA LYS A 100 -6.17 -2.11 13.26
C LYS A 100 -5.39 -2.16 14.57
N ALA A 101 -4.27 -1.43 14.68
CA ALA A 101 -3.44 -1.44 15.89
C ALA A 101 -4.14 -0.84 17.12
N PHE A 102 -5.08 0.09 16.91
CA PHE A 102 -5.91 0.65 17.98
C PHE A 102 -7.16 -0.17 18.27
N ASN A 103 -7.28 -1.38 17.70
CA ASN A 103 -8.43 -2.28 17.85
C ASN A 103 -9.75 -1.62 17.46
N GLN A 104 -9.72 -0.70 16.50
CA GLN A 104 -10.93 -0.11 15.93
C GLN A 104 -11.48 -1.06 14.86
N PRO A 105 -12.80 -1.20 14.73
CA PRO A 105 -13.34 -2.06 13.69
C PRO A 105 -13.05 -1.48 12.30
N SER A 106 -12.75 -2.35 11.33
CA SER A 106 -12.29 -1.98 9.99
C SER A 106 -13.25 -1.02 9.28
N ASN A 107 -12.74 0.11 8.79
CA ASN A 107 -13.50 1.03 7.96
C ASN A 107 -13.94 0.36 6.64
N LEU A 108 -13.12 -0.52 6.07
CA LEU A 108 -13.48 -1.25 4.85
C LEU A 108 -14.70 -2.17 5.06
N GLU A 109 -14.84 -2.75 6.25
CA GLU A 109 -16.00 -3.56 6.61
C GLU A 109 -17.21 -2.70 6.95
N LYS A 110 -17.04 -1.73 7.85
CA LYS A 110 -18.11 -0.84 8.32
C LYS A 110 -18.78 -0.09 7.18
N SER A 111 -17.99 0.37 6.20
CA SER A 111 -18.49 1.13 5.06
C SER A 111 -18.99 0.26 3.90
N GLY A 112 -18.97 -1.07 4.05
CA GLY A 112 -19.40 -2.00 3.00
C GLY A 112 -18.50 -1.98 1.75
N THR A 113 -17.25 -1.54 1.89
CA THR A 113 -16.31 -1.38 0.77
C THR A 113 -15.97 -2.72 0.13
N TYR A 114 -15.83 -3.79 0.93
CA TYR A 114 -15.61 -5.14 0.39
C TYR A 114 -16.73 -5.59 -0.55
N THR A 115 -17.99 -5.28 -0.24
CA THR A 115 -19.12 -5.60 -1.12
C THR A 115 -18.98 -4.89 -2.47
N LYS A 116 -18.62 -3.60 -2.47
CA LYS A 116 -18.37 -2.84 -3.71
C LYS A 116 -17.18 -3.42 -4.50
N ALA A 117 -16.11 -3.76 -3.80
CA ALA A 117 -14.93 -4.39 -4.39
C ALA A 117 -15.28 -5.73 -5.06
N PHE A 118 -16.04 -6.60 -4.39
CA PHE A 118 -16.44 -7.88 -4.95
C PHE A 118 -17.37 -7.70 -6.15
N GLN A 119 -18.29 -6.73 -6.13
CA GLN A 119 -19.10 -6.37 -7.30
C GLN A 119 -18.23 -5.93 -8.49
N TYR A 120 -17.16 -5.18 -8.24
CA TYR A 120 -16.17 -4.85 -9.27
C TYR A 120 -15.45 -6.11 -9.80
N LEU A 121 -15.01 -7.01 -8.91
CA LEU A 121 -14.28 -8.23 -9.29
C LEU A 121 -15.09 -9.18 -10.20
N GLU A 122 -16.42 -9.19 -10.08
CA GLU A 122 -17.32 -9.98 -10.93
C GLU A 122 -17.50 -9.42 -12.36
N GLN A 123 -17.03 -8.20 -12.64
CA GLN A 123 -17.13 -7.62 -13.99
C GLN A 123 -16.22 -8.37 -14.99
N THR A 124 -16.62 -8.46 -16.25
CA THR A 124 -15.85 -9.18 -17.27
C THR A 124 -14.67 -8.37 -17.82
N ASN A 125 -14.87 -7.10 -18.15
CA ASN A 125 -13.84 -6.21 -18.67
C ASN A 125 -13.34 -5.25 -17.58
N LYS A 126 -12.55 -5.77 -16.65
CA LYS A 126 -11.97 -4.97 -15.56
C LYS A 126 -10.79 -4.13 -16.05
N ASN A 127 -10.73 -2.90 -15.55
CA ASN A 127 -9.57 -2.01 -15.65
C ASN A 127 -9.41 -1.34 -14.28
N TYR A 128 -8.26 -1.52 -13.64
CA TYR A 128 -8.03 -0.97 -12.30
C TYR A 128 -8.00 0.56 -12.31
N ASP A 129 -7.50 1.15 -13.41
CA ASP A 129 -7.38 2.61 -13.54
C ASP A 129 -8.76 3.29 -13.54
N GLU A 130 -9.79 2.59 -14.04
CA GLU A 130 -11.18 3.07 -14.15
C GLU A 130 -11.98 2.95 -12.83
N ILE A 131 -11.41 2.39 -11.76
CA ILE A 131 -12.06 2.38 -10.46
C ILE A 131 -12.07 3.81 -9.90
N SER A 132 -13.24 4.43 -9.80
CA SER A 132 -13.40 5.79 -9.28
C SER A 132 -13.40 5.89 -7.76
N ASP A 133 -13.79 4.83 -7.06
CA ASP A 133 -13.82 4.78 -5.59
C ASP A 133 -12.43 4.39 -5.05
N ALA A 134 -11.73 5.34 -4.44
CA ALA A 134 -10.39 5.15 -3.88
C ALA A 134 -10.34 4.03 -2.81
N PHE A 135 -11.44 3.83 -2.06
CA PHE A 135 -11.51 2.76 -1.08
C PHE A 135 -11.67 1.39 -1.74
N VAL A 136 -12.32 1.30 -2.89
CA VAL A 136 -12.35 0.05 -3.68
C VAL A 136 -10.95 -0.30 -4.20
N LYS A 137 -10.18 0.69 -4.68
CA LYS A 137 -8.75 0.50 -5.02
C LYS A 137 -7.95 0.04 -3.80
N LEU A 138 -8.17 0.65 -2.64
CA LEU A 138 -7.48 0.32 -1.39
C LEU A 138 -7.68 -1.14 -0.98
N VAL A 139 -8.84 -1.76 -1.26
CA VAL A 139 -9.08 -3.18 -0.93
C VAL A 139 -8.02 -4.10 -1.56
N MET A 140 -7.62 -3.87 -2.81
CA MET A 140 -6.55 -4.66 -3.46
C MET A 140 -5.25 -4.60 -2.65
N LEU A 141 -4.85 -3.39 -2.26
CA LEU A 141 -3.64 -3.17 -1.47
C LEU A 141 -3.77 -3.88 -0.12
N TRP A 142 -4.88 -3.65 0.58
CA TRP A 142 -5.07 -4.21 1.92
C TRP A 142 -5.13 -5.74 1.93
N GLN A 143 -5.68 -6.36 0.89
CA GLN A 143 -5.68 -7.82 0.73
C GLN A 143 -4.27 -8.43 0.67
N LEU A 144 -3.27 -7.71 0.14
CA LEU A 144 -1.88 -8.16 0.18
C LEU A 144 -1.35 -8.21 1.63
N GLN A 145 -1.67 -7.21 2.45
CA GLN A 145 -1.31 -7.23 3.88
C GLN A 145 -2.07 -8.30 4.65
N LEU A 146 -3.36 -8.51 4.36
CA LEU A 146 -4.14 -9.59 4.98
C LEU A 146 -3.59 -10.96 4.62
N ALA A 147 -3.19 -11.19 3.37
CA ALA A 147 -2.64 -12.45 2.91
C ALA A 147 -1.23 -12.74 3.46
N TYR A 148 -0.30 -11.78 3.31
CA TYR A 148 1.13 -11.99 3.57
C TYR A 148 1.62 -11.44 4.92
N GLY A 149 0.78 -10.71 5.65
CA GLY A 149 1.05 -10.21 6.98
C GLY A 149 1.76 -8.84 7.02
N GLU A 150 2.05 -8.40 8.25
CA GLU A 150 2.56 -7.05 8.56
C GLU A 150 3.92 -6.73 7.93
N ASP A 151 4.68 -7.74 7.49
CA ASP A 151 6.00 -7.57 6.87
C ASP A 151 5.94 -7.29 5.36
N PHE A 152 4.76 -7.40 4.73
CA PHE A 152 4.62 -7.22 3.28
C PHE A 152 5.02 -5.81 2.86
N TYR A 153 4.33 -4.79 3.35
CA TYR A 153 4.63 -3.40 3.01
C TYR A 153 6.01 -2.94 3.47
N PRO A 154 6.48 -3.24 4.69
CA PRO A 154 7.84 -2.88 5.11
C PRO A 154 8.91 -3.32 4.09
N LYS A 155 8.84 -4.58 3.63
CA LYS A 155 9.78 -5.13 2.64
C LYS A 155 9.60 -4.50 1.26
N LEU A 156 8.35 -4.26 0.84
CA LEU A 156 8.06 -3.55 -0.41
C LEU A 156 8.67 -2.16 -0.42
N HIS A 157 8.47 -1.38 0.64
CA HIS A 157 9.00 -0.02 0.78
C HIS A 157 10.52 0.01 0.76
N GLN A 158 11.17 -0.96 1.42
CA GLN A 158 12.63 -1.11 1.41
C GLN A 158 13.16 -1.42 0.01
N LEU A 159 12.55 -2.36 -0.72
CA LEU A 159 12.96 -2.68 -2.09
C LEU A 159 12.86 -1.48 -3.04
N TYR A 160 11.86 -0.62 -2.89
CA TYR A 160 11.77 0.62 -3.65
C TYR A 160 12.80 1.67 -3.21
N ARG A 161 13.15 1.76 -1.91
CA ARG A 161 14.19 2.70 -1.44
C ARG A 161 15.60 2.30 -1.86
N ASP A 162 15.87 1.01 -1.89
CA ASP A 162 17.17 0.47 -2.29
C ASP A 162 17.38 0.56 -3.81
N MET A 163 16.33 0.94 -4.56
CA MET A 163 16.39 1.10 -6.00
C MET A 163 17.26 2.26 -6.43
N PRO A 164 18.23 2.04 -7.34
CA PRO A 164 18.95 3.13 -7.98
C PRO A 164 17.97 4.11 -8.62
N SER A 165 18.15 5.41 -8.41
CA SER A 165 17.20 6.42 -8.88
C SER A 165 16.98 6.42 -10.39
N ASN A 166 17.97 5.95 -11.17
CA ASN A 166 17.89 5.78 -12.63
C ASN A 166 17.05 4.56 -13.07
N GLU A 167 16.71 3.67 -12.15
CA GLU A 167 15.83 2.52 -12.37
C GLU A 167 14.39 2.77 -11.90
N HIS A 168 14.11 3.94 -11.30
CA HIS A 168 12.74 4.29 -10.92
C HIS A 168 11.81 4.34 -12.14
N PRO A 169 10.60 3.76 -12.05
CA PRO A 169 9.64 3.81 -13.14
C PRO A 169 9.13 5.24 -13.35
N GLN A 170 8.98 5.63 -14.61
CA GLN A 170 8.69 7.02 -14.98
C GLN A 170 7.22 7.26 -15.37
N THR A 171 6.51 6.20 -15.75
CA THR A 171 5.11 6.26 -16.22
C THR A 171 4.20 5.40 -15.36
N ASP A 172 2.90 5.71 -15.33
CA ASP A 172 1.94 4.91 -14.57
C ASP A 172 1.94 3.44 -14.99
N GLU A 173 2.13 3.18 -16.28
CA GLU A 173 2.23 1.81 -16.79
C GLU A 173 3.49 1.11 -16.25
N THR A 174 4.67 1.73 -16.36
CA THR A 174 5.91 1.14 -15.83
C THR A 174 5.89 0.95 -14.32
N LYS A 175 5.20 1.84 -13.59
CA LYS A 175 4.95 1.71 -12.14
C LYS A 175 4.07 0.51 -11.81
N LYS A 176 2.95 0.30 -12.52
CA LYS A 176 2.08 -0.88 -12.34
C LYS A 176 2.83 -2.18 -12.61
N GLN A 177 3.57 -2.25 -13.72
CA GLN A 177 4.37 -3.44 -14.07
C GLN A 177 5.41 -3.74 -12.99
N LEU A 178 6.15 -2.72 -12.52
CA LEU A 178 7.14 -2.91 -11.47
C LEU A 178 6.51 -3.32 -10.13
N PHE A 179 5.35 -2.75 -9.79
CA PHE A 179 4.61 -3.11 -8.57
C PHE A 179 4.24 -4.59 -8.56
N MET A 180 3.77 -5.14 -9.69
CA MET A 180 3.45 -6.57 -9.80
C MET A 180 4.68 -7.46 -9.59
N ILE A 181 5.84 -7.05 -10.11
CA ILE A 181 7.11 -7.78 -9.94
C ILE A 181 7.58 -7.71 -8.48
N ILE A 182 7.61 -6.51 -7.88
CA ILE A 182 8.09 -6.31 -6.51
C ILE A 182 7.16 -7.00 -5.50
N ALA A 183 5.84 -6.89 -5.67
CA ALA A 183 4.88 -7.60 -4.82
C ALA A 183 5.08 -9.13 -4.89
N SER A 184 5.33 -9.67 -6.08
CA SER A 184 5.65 -11.11 -6.26
C SER A 184 6.97 -11.49 -5.56
N LYS A 185 7.97 -10.61 -5.60
CA LYS A 185 9.25 -10.80 -4.90
C LYS A 185 9.09 -10.79 -3.38
N VAL A 186 8.33 -9.84 -2.85
CA VAL A 186 8.07 -9.70 -1.40
C VAL A 186 7.30 -10.89 -0.86
N SER A 187 6.26 -11.32 -1.58
CA SER A 187 5.41 -12.45 -1.20
C SER A 187 6.07 -13.81 -1.41
N LYS A 188 7.17 -13.88 -2.19
CA LYS A 188 7.76 -15.13 -2.70
C LYS A 188 6.73 -16.01 -3.40
N GLN A 189 5.79 -15.38 -4.10
CA GLN A 189 4.71 -16.03 -4.83
C GLN A 189 4.49 -15.29 -6.15
N ASN A 190 4.19 -16.01 -7.21
CA ASN A 190 3.78 -15.38 -8.46
C ASN A 190 2.34 -14.87 -8.30
N LEU A 191 2.22 -13.55 -8.14
CA LEU A 191 0.96 -12.82 -7.90
C LEU A 191 0.24 -12.38 -9.16
N ILE A 192 0.70 -12.79 -10.36
CA ILE A 192 0.04 -12.44 -11.62
C ILE A 192 -1.47 -12.74 -11.61
N PRO A 193 -1.94 -13.93 -11.15
CA PRO A 193 -3.37 -14.21 -11.07
C PRO A 193 -4.15 -13.22 -10.20
N PHE A 194 -3.56 -12.74 -9.09
CA PHE A 194 -4.18 -11.75 -8.22
C PHE A 194 -4.34 -10.40 -8.92
N PHE A 195 -3.30 -9.94 -9.61
CA PHE A 195 -3.33 -8.65 -10.32
C PHE A 195 -4.29 -8.66 -11.51
N GLU A 196 -4.34 -9.76 -12.28
CA GLU A 196 -5.31 -9.94 -13.36
C GLU A 196 -6.75 -9.90 -12.84
N LYS A 197 -7.02 -10.50 -11.67
CA LYS A 197 -8.33 -10.42 -11.01
C LYS A 197 -8.71 -8.99 -10.65
N TRP A 198 -7.76 -8.16 -10.27
CA TRP A 198 -7.99 -6.74 -10.01
C TRP A 198 -7.98 -5.86 -11.27
N GLY A 199 -7.76 -6.43 -12.45
CA GLY A 199 -7.72 -5.66 -13.69
C GLY A 199 -6.41 -4.89 -13.93
N LEU A 200 -5.34 -5.18 -13.17
CA LEU A 200 -3.98 -4.80 -13.55
C LEU A 200 -3.50 -5.80 -14.62
N ARG A 201 -3.06 -5.29 -15.76
CA ARG A 201 -2.75 -6.10 -16.94
C ARG A 201 -1.24 -6.27 -17.07
N PRO A 202 -0.65 -7.41 -16.68
CA PRO A 202 0.78 -7.63 -16.87
C PRO A 202 1.12 -7.75 -18.36
N ASN A 203 2.21 -7.13 -18.76
CA ASN A 203 2.75 -7.33 -20.11
C ASN A 203 3.65 -8.58 -20.16
N ASN A 204 4.05 -9.00 -21.36
CA ASN A 204 4.87 -10.21 -21.56
C ASN A 204 6.20 -10.15 -20.79
N ASP A 205 6.84 -8.99 -20.75
CA ASP A 205 8.09 -8.79 -20.00
C ASP A 205 7.88 -9.03 -18.49
N THR A 206 6.81 -8.50 -17.91
CA THR A 206 6.46 -8.70 -16.49
C THR A 206 6.13 -10.16 -16.18
N ILE A 207 5.37 -10.82 -17.06
CA ILE A 207 5.08 -12.26 -16.93
C ILE A 207 6.37 -13.08 -16.93
N GLN A 208 7.27 -12.80 -17.88
CA GLN A 208 8.57 -13.49 -17.98
C GLN A 208 9.46 -13.22 -16.76
N LYS A 209 9.56 -11.97 -16.31
CA LYS A 209 10.33 -11.59 -15.12
C LYS A 209 9.80 -12.27 -13.86
N VAL A 210 8.48 -12.28 -13.64
CA VAL A 210 7.89 -12.96 -12.48
C VAL A 210 8.08 -14.48 -12.57
N ALA A 211 7.89 -15.09 -13.74
CA ALA A 211 8.12 -16.52 -13.93
C ALA A 211 9.59 -16.91 -13.68
N ALA A 212 10.54 -16.08 -14.09
CA ALA A 212 11.98 -16.30 -13.88
C ALA A 212 12.38 -16.28 -12.39
N LEU A 213 11.56 -15.71 -11.50
CA LEU A 213 11.79 -15.78 -10.04
C LEU A 213 11.60 -17.21 -9.49
N GLY A 214 10.94 -18.11 -10.24
CA GLY A 214 10.74 -19.50 -9.84
C GLY A 214 9.77 -19.71 -8.67
N TYR A 215 8.99 -18.68 -8.31
CA TYR A 215 8.02 -18.78 -7.23
C TYR A 215 6.76 -19.55 -7.64
N PRO A 216 6.12 -20.25 -6.69
CA PRO A 216 4.85 -20.91 -6.94
C PRO A 216 3.78 -19.93 -7.42
N ILE A 217 2.94 -20.36 -8.35
CA ILE A 217 1.77 -19.58 -8.80
C ILE A 217 0.76 -19.52 -7.66
N LEU A 218 0.20 -18.32 -7.41
CA LEU A 218 -0.89 -18.17 -6.46
C LEU A 218 -2.14 -18.90 -6.95
N THR A 219 -2.62 -19.85 -6.15
CA THR A 219 -3.87 -20.60 -6.37
C THR A 219 -4.98 -20.17 -5.43
N ALA A 220 -4.65 -19.78 -4.19
CA ALA A 220 -5.61 -19.23 -3.24
C ALA A 220 -6.22 -17.92 -3.73
N GLU A 221 -7.53 -17.78 -3.61
CA GLU A 221 -8.28 -16.61 -4.07
C GLU A 221 -8.18 -15.43 -3.08
N ILE A 222 -6.97 -14.97 -2.78
CA ILE A 222 -6.74 -13.90 -1.78
C ILE A 222 -7.49 -12.59 -2.10
N TRP A 223 -7.90 -12.40 -3.36
CA TRP A 223 -8.77 -11.29 -3.79
C TRP A 223 -10.19 -11.34 -3.21
N LYS A 224 -10.57 -12.43 -2.51
CA LYS A 224 -11.83 -12.55 -1.76
C LYS A 224 -11.66 -12.31 -0.25
N GLY A 225 -10.42 -12.10 0.23
CA GLY A 225 -10.16 -11.91 1.66
C GLY A 225 -10.71 -10.59 2.20
N THR A 226 -11.21 -10.63 3.44
CA THR A 226 -11.64 -9.47 4.23
C THR A 226 -10.88 -9.40 5.57
N ASP A 227 -11.06 -8.33 6.35
CA ASP A 227 -10.50 -8.25 7.70
C ASP A 227 -11.03 -9.36 8.63
N SER A 228 -12.33 -9.68 8.53
CA SER A 228 -13.01 -10.73 9.30
C SER A 228 -12.76 -12.15 8.80
N ASP A 229 -12.49 -12.32 7.51
CA ASP A 229 -12.19 -13.61 6.88
C ASP A 229 -10.97 -13.50 5.94
N PRO A 230 -9.75 -13.38 6.50
CA PRO A 230 -8.55 -13.23 5.70
C PRO A 230 -8.16 -14.56 5.05
N ILE A 231 -8.01 -14.56 3.72
CA ILE A 231 -7.54 -15.73 2.97
C ILE A 231 -6.01 -15.73 2.92
N LYS A 232 -5.40 -16.81 3.38
CA LYS A 232 -3.95 -17.01 3.34
C LYS A 232 -3.53 -17.69 2.04
N PRO A 233 -2.33 -17.36 1.52
CA PRO A 233 -1.80 -18.01 0.32
C PRO A 233 -1.48 -19.48 0.60
N ASP A 234 -1.61 -20.32 -0.42
CA ASP A 234 -1.09 -21.69 -0.38
C ASP A 234 0.44 -21.63 -0.28
N THR A 235 1.02 -22.24 0.75
CA THR A 235 2.48 -22.36 0.91
C THR A 235 2.94 -23.72 0.40
N PRO A 236 3.69 -23.81 -0.71
CA PRO A 236 4.34 -25.05 -1.07
C PRO A 236 5.61 -25.27 -0.24
N ASN A 237 5.95 -26.53 0.00
CA ASN A 237 7.17 -26.96 0.68
C ASN A 237 8.42 -26.30 0.04
N LEU A 238 9.14 -25.49 0.82
CA LEU A 238 10.13 -24.49 0.38
C LEU A 238 11.54 -25.04 0.06
N ASN A 239 11.69 -26.32 -0.31
CA ASN A 239 13.02 -26.94 -0.40
C ASN A 239 13.92 -26.41 -1.56
N ASN A 240 13.39 -25.59 -2.47
CA ASN A 240 14.10 -25.15 -3.69
C ASN A 240 14.01 -23.63 -3.96
N ILE A 241 13.72 -22.79 -2.96
CA ILE A 241 13.75 -21.33 -3.16
C ILE A 241 15.18 -20.83 -3.01
N LEU A 242 15.72 -20.21 -4.06
CA LEU A 242 17.00 -19.51 -4.03
C LEU A 242 16.94 -18.40 -2.96
N GLU A 243 17.79 -18.49 -1.94
CA GLU A 243 17.88 -17.45 -0.91
C GLU A 243 18.44 -16.15 -1.49
N GLY A 244 17.92 -15.03 -0.97
CA GLY A 244 17.97 -13.67 -1.54
C GLY A 244 19.35 -13.00 -1.69
N ASN A 245 20.44 -13.76 -1.56
CA ASN A 245 21.82 -13.30 -1.66
C ASN A 245 22.35 -13.44 -3.10
N GLN A 246 21.67 -14.22 -3.96
CA GLN A 246 22.08 -14.48 -5.35
C GLN A 246 21.43 -13.58 -6.40
N PHE A 247 20.57 -12.63 -6.00
CA PHE A 247 19.91 -11.71 -6.93
C PHE A 247 20.06 -10.26 -6.49
N ALA A 248 21.31 -9.81 -6.40
CA ALA A 248 21.63 -8.40 -6.47
C ALA A 248 21.30 -7.90 -7.90
N TRP A 249 20.36 -6.98 -8.00
CA TRP A 249 20.11 -6.07 -9.13
C TRP A 249 20.39 -6.64 -10.53
N SER A 250 19.41 -7.36 -11.07
CA SER A 250 19.30 -7.60 -12.51
C SER A 250 17.97 -7.03 -13.03
N LEU A 251 17.81 -5.71 -12.91
CA LEU A 251 16.83 -4.92 -13.67
C LEU A 251 17.42 -4.41 -14.99
N LYS A 252 18.55 -4.97 -15.47
CA LYS A 252 19.00 -4.78 -16.87
C LYS A 252 17.83 -5.15 -17.80
N GLY A 253 17.21 -4.13 -18.39
CA GLY A 253 16.01 -4.25 -19.23
C GLY A 253 14.89 -3.26 -18.94
N TYR A 254 15.01 -2.34 -17.96
CA TYR A 254 14.10 -1.19 -17.86
C TYR A 254 14.46 -0.01 -18.79
N SER A 255 15.57 -0.13 -19.53
CA SER A 255 15.88 0.77 -20.64
C SER A 255 15.96 -0.03 -21.93
N ASP A 256 14.90 -0.01 -22.71
CA ASP A 256 14.89 -0.06 -24.18
C ASP A 256 13.55 0.60 -24.55
N ARG A 257 13.52 1.92 -24.77
CA ARG A 257 13.55 2.50 -26.11
C ARG A 257 13.32 1.47 -27.21
N GLU A 258 12.09 1.43 -27.69
CA GLU A 258 11.85 1.79 -29.08
C GLU A 258 10.97 3.05 -29.11
#